data_AF-A0A428T0Z7-F1
#
_entry.id   AF-A0A428T0Z7-F1
#
_cell.length_a   1.000
_cell.length_b   1.000
_cell.length_c   1.000
_cell.angle_alpha   90.00
_cell.angle_beta   90.00
_cell.angle_gamma   90.00
#
_symmetry.space_group_name_H-M   'P 1'
#
loop_
_entity.id
_entity.type
_entity.pdbx_description
1 polymer ?
#
loop_
_entity_poly.entity_id
_entity_poly.type
_entity_poly.pdbx_seq_one_letter_code
_entity_poly.pdbx_strand_id
1 'polypeptide(L)'
;MDVAPRSAFLAAIVLPQERTVVTGLINVAKTGAQSLGPLITGLLADSDYFWVSFIMAGTLKASYDLGFLALFKNHERVEARRNRQDHEAAE
;
A
#
# COMPACT_ATOMS: atom_id res chain seq x y z
N MET A 1 1.49 -0.41 11.82
CA MET A 1 1.90 -1.34 12.89
C MET A 1 1.97 -2.76 12.34
N ASP A 2 2.45 -2.88 11.10
CA ASP A 2 2.30 -4.08 10.24
C ASP A 2 3.65 -4.70 9.92
N VAL A 3 4.65 -4.40 10.75
CA VAL A 3 6.04 -4.82 10.53
C VAL A 3 6.17 -6.32 10.80
N ALA A 4 5.53 -6.82 11.86
CA ALA A 4 5.59 -8.24 12.21
C ALA A 4 4.92 -9.16 11.16
N PRO A 5 3.68 -8.90 10.69
CA PRO A 5 3.06 -9.68 9.62
C PRO A 5 3.84 -9.64 8.30
N ARG A 6 4.31 -8.45 7.90
CA ARG A 6 5.06 -8.29 6.63
C ARG A 6 6.41 -9.02 6.68
N SER A 7 7.10 -8.94 7.82
CA SER A 7 8.37 -9.64 8.03
C SER A 7 8.17 -11.15 8.00
N ALA A 8 7.12 -11.67 8.65
CA ALA A 8 6.78 -13.09 8.63
C ALA A 8 6.43 -13.57 7.21
N PHE A 9 5.66 -12.78 6.45
CA PHE A 9 5.33 -13.09 5.06
C PHE A 9 6.59 -13.11 4.17
N LEU A 10 7.42 -12.08 4.23
CA LEU A 10 8.68 -12.02 3.49
C LEU A 10 9.60 -13.20 3.83
N ALA A 11 9.67 -13.60 5.09
CA ALA A 11 10.43 -14.77 5.49
C ALA A 11 9.87 -16.08 4.91
N ALA A 12 8.55 -16.17 4.72
CA ALA A 12 7.91 -17.33 4.12
C ALA A 12 8.13 -17.43 2.60
N ILE A 13 8.21 -16.29 1.89
CA ILE A 13 8.36 -16.27 0.42
C ILE A 13 9.80 -16.07 -0.08
N VAL A 14 10.71 -15.54 0.74
CA VAL A 14 12.11 -15.25 0.36
C VAL A 14 13.08 -16.23 1.02
N LEU A 15 14.01 -16.76 0.23
CA LEU A 15 15.06 -17.67 0.73
C LEU A 15 15.92 -16.97 1.80
N PRO A 16 16.39 -17.68 2.83
CA PRO A 16 17.14 -17.10 3.94
C PRO A 16 18.32 -16.21 3.49
N GLN A 17 19.05 -16.62 2.45
CA GLN A 17 20.17 -15.87 1.90
C GLN A 17 19.79 -14.53 1.23
N GLU A 18 18.55 -14.37 0.76
CA GLU A 18 18.09 -13.20 0.00
C GLU A 18 17.34 -12.19 0.88
N ARG A 19 16.91 -12.58 2.09
CA ARG A 19 16.11 -11.72 2.99
C ARG A 19 16.81 -10.42 3.34
N THR A 20 18.13 -10.41 3.52
CA THR A 20 18.90 -9.20 3.81
C THR A 20 18.87 -8.23 2.64
N VAL A 21 19.03 -8.72 1.42
CA VAL A 21 18.99 -7.91 0.19
C VAL A 21 17.58 -7.35 -0.01
N VAL A 22 16.55 -8.19 0.12
CA VAL A 22 15.15 -7.77 -0.03
C VAL A 22 14.75 -6.75 1.03
N THR A 23 15.07 -7.00 2.29
CA THR A 23 14.76 -6.06 3.38
C THR A 23 15.53 -4.75 3.22
N GLY A 24 16.81 -4.83 2.80
CA GLY A 24 17.63 -3.66 2.49
C GLY A 24 17.02 -2.83 1.37
N LEU A 25 16.63 -3.45 0.26
CA LEU A 25 15.98 -2.78 -0.86
C LEU A 25 14.64 -2.13 -0.46
N ILE A 26 13.82 -2.83 0.33
CA ILE A 26 12.56 -2.28 0.86
C ILE A 26 12.84 -1.05 1.72
N ASN A 27 13.87 -1.10 2.57
CA ASN A 27 14.24 0.05 3.41
C ASN A 27 14.75 1.22 2.57
N VAL A 28 15.57 0.98 1.55
CA VAL A 28 16.05 2.04 0.64
C VAL A 28 14.87 2.69 -0.09
N ALA A 29 13.96 1.88 -0.65
CA ALA A 29 12.77 2.38 -1.32
C ALA A 29 11.88 3.19 -0.37
N LYS A 30 11.67 2.69 0.86
CA LYS A 30 10.91 3.38 1.89
C LYS A 30 11.53 4.72 2.26
N THR A 31 12.83 4.76 2.52
CA THR A 31 13.54 5.99 2.86
C THR A 31 13.49 6.98 1.68
N GLY A 32 13.68 6.51 0.46
CA GLY A 32 13.55 7.34 -0.74
C GLY A 32 12.16 7.98 -0.86
N ALA A 33 11.10 7.20 -0.64
CA ALA A 33 9.74 7.71 -0.61
C ALA A 33 9.50 8.72 0.53
N GLN A 34 10.06 8.47 1.72
CA GLN A 34 9.94 9.37 2.86
C GLN A 34 10.69 10.69 2.66
N SER A 35 11.81 10.69 1.94
CA SER A 35 12.57 11.90 1.60
C SER A 35 11.80 12.88 0.70
N LEU A 36 10.83 12.40 -0.09
CA LEU A 36 10.00 13.27 -0.93
C LEU A 36 9.07 14.19 -0.12
N GLY A 37 8.64 13.74 1.07
CA GLY A 37 7.76 14.53 1.94
C GLY A 37 8.36 15.89 2.28
N PRO A 38 9.52 15.94 2.97
CA PRO A 38 10.20 17.19 3.31
C PRO A 38 10.54 18.09 2.11
N LEU A 39 10.86 17.50 0.95
CA LEU A 39 11.14 18.27 -0.27
C LEU A 39 9.90 19.03 -0.75
N ILE A 40 8.77 18.34 -0.84
CA ILE A 40 7.50 18.93 -1.29
C ILE A 40 6.99 19.95 -0.25
N THR A 41 7.01 19.59 1.04
CA THR A 41 6.53 20.48 2.10
C THR A 41 7.44 21.70 2.29
N GLY A 42 8.76 21.56 2.08
CA GLY A 42 9.72 22.65 2.18
C GLY A 42 9.53 23.70 1.09
N LEU A 43 9.33 23.27 -0.17
CA LEU A 43 9.02 24.18 -1.28
C LEU A 43 7.71 24.93 -1.07
N LEU A 44 6.68 24.26 -0.55
CA LEU A 44 5.38 24.89 -0.26
C LEU A 44 5.42 25.81 0.96
N ALA A 45 6.24 25.50 1.97
CA ALA A 45 6.42 26.33 3.15
C ALA A 45 7.08 27.68 2.83
N ASP A 46 8.03 27.71 1.88
CA ASP A 46 8.70 28.93 1.42
C ASP A 46 7.71 29.91 0.74
N SER A 47 6.61 29.40 0.20
CA SER A 47 5.57 30.18 -0.49
C SER A 47 4.33 30.48 0.36
N ASP A 48 4.37 30.29 1.69
CA ASP A 48 3.23 30.46 2.62
C ASP A 48 2.01 29.52 2.35
N TYR A 49 2.17 28.53 1.47
CA TYR A 49 1.12 27.57 1.10
C TYR A 49 1.25 26.24 1.86
N PHE A 50 1.75 26.26 3.09
CA PHE A 50 1.99 25.05 3.88
C PHE A 50 0.75 24.15 4.02
N TRP A 51 -0.44 24.75 4.12
CA TRP A 51 -1.72 24.04 4.22
C TRP A 51 -1.99 23.12 3.03
N VAL A 52 -1.50 23.46 1.82
CA VAL A 52 -1.66 22.66 0.61
C VAL A 52 -0.99 21.28 0.75
N SER A 53 0.09 21.19 1.53
CA SER A 53 0.76 19.94 1.86
C SER A 53 -0.18 18.93 2.51
N PHE A 54 -1.03 19.39 3.43
CA PHE A 54 -1.99 18.52 4.12
C PHE A 54 -3.09 18.05 3.20
N ILE A 55 -3.57 18.91 2.29
CA ILE A 55 -4.56 18.52 1.29
C ILE A 55 -3.97 17.51 0.31
N MET A 56 -2.75 17.71 -0.16
CA MET A 56 -2.06 16.74 -1.01
C MET A 56 -1.90 15.39 -0.29
N ALA A 57 -1.36 15.40 0.94
CA ALA A 57 -1.17 14.18 1.70
C ALA A 57 -2.51 13.45 1.99
N GLY A 58 -3.54 14.20 2.37
CA GLY A 58 -4.88 13.68 2.63
C GLY A 58 -5.54 13.11 1.38
N THR A 59 -5.46 13.82 0.26
CA THR A 59 -6.04 13.37 -1.02
C THR A 59 -5.32 12.13 -1.54
N LEU A 60 -3.99 12.10 -1.46
CA LEU A 60 -3.20 10.94 -1.85
C LEU A 60 -3.59 9.71 -1.02
N LYS A 61 -3.69 9.86 0.31
CA LYS A 61 -4.12 8.78 1.20
C LYS A 61 -5.54 8.32 0.88
N ALA A 62 -6.48 9.25 0.75
CA ALA A 62 -7.87 8.94 0.42
C ALA A 62 -7.99 8.20 -0.91
N SER A 63 -7.24 8.62 -1.94
CA SER A 63 -7.23 7.95 -3.24
C SER A 63 -6.70 6.51 -3.16
N TYR A 64 -5.66 6.28 -2.36
CA TYR A 64 -5.13 4.94 -2.11
C TYR A 64 -6.14 4.06 -1.38
N ASP A 65 -6.74 4.56 -0.29
CA ASP A 65 -7.72 3.83 0.51
C ASP A 65 -8.98 3.50 -0.32
N LEU A 66 -9.47 4.45 -1.13
CA LEU A 66 -10.60 4.24 -2.03
C LEU A 66 -10.28 3.24 -3.15
N GLY A 67 -9.08 3.32 -3.73
CA GLY A 67 -8.62 2.35 -4.72
C GLY A 67 -8.56 0.93 -4.15
N PHE A 68 -8.02 0.79 -2.94
CA PHE A 68 -7.95 -0.49 -2.24
C PHE A 68 -9.34 -1.02 -1.88
N LEU A 69 -10.24 -0.15 -1.40
CA LEU A 69 -11.64 -0.49 -1.13
C LEU A 69 -12.37 -0.97 -2.38
N ALA A 70 -12.17 -0.30 -3.52
CA ALA A 70 -12.75 -0.68 -4.79
C ALA A 70 -12.24 -2.05 -5.26
N LEU A 71 -10.94 -2.33 -5.09
CA LEU A 71 -10.33 -3.61 -5.42
C LEU A 71 -10.93 -4.75 -4.57
N PHE A 72 -11.02 -4.56 -3.25
CA PHE A 72 -11.60 -5.54 -2.33
C PHE A 72 -13.07 -5.81 -2.64
N LYS A 73 -13.86 -4.76 -2.86
CA LYS A 73 -15.27 -4.88 -3.24
C LYS A 73 -15.45 -5.63 -4.56
N ASN A 74 -14.53 -5.48 -5.50
CA ASN A 74 -14.55 -6.23 -6.75
C ASN A 74 -14.21 -7.71 -6.53
N HIS A 75 -13.18 -8.01 -5.72
CA HIS A 75 -12.79 -9.39 -5.41
C HIS A 75 -13.92 -10.17 -4.74
N GLU A 76 -14.54 -9.60 -3.70
CA GLU A 76 -15.66 -10.22 -2.98
C GLU A 76 -16.87 -10.47 -3.90
N ARG A 77 -17.16 -9.55 -4.82
CA ARG A 77 -18.22 -9.72 -5.82
C ARG A 77 -17.95 -10.85 -6.79
N VAL A 78 -16.69 -11.03 -7.21
CA VAL A 78 -16.29 -12.11 -8.11
C VAL A 78 -16.39 -13.46 -7.40
N GLU A 79 -15.90 -13.55 -6.16
CA GLU A 79 -15.99 -14.79 -5.37
C GLU A 79 -17.43 -15.18 -5.05
N ALA A 80 -18.28 -14.21 -4.69
CA ALA A 80 -19.71 -14.45 -4.41
C ALA A 80 -20.52 -14.87 -5.65
N ARG A 81 -20.04 -14.58 -6.86
CA ARG A 81 -20.63 -15.07 -8.12
C ARG A 81 -20.16 -16.49 -8.41
N ARG A 82 -18.85 -16.76 -8.28
CA ARG A 82 -18.27 -18.10 -8.48
C ARG A 82 -18.92 -19.13 -7.56
N ASN A 83 -19.03 -18.82 -6.27
CA ASN A 83 -19.61 -19.75 -5.29
C ASN A 83 -21.09 -20.06 -5.54
N ARG A 84 -21.83 -19.12 -6.16
CA ARG A 84 -23.22 -19.34 -6.59
C ARG A 84 -23.31 -20.27 -7.80
N GLN A 85 -22.44 -20.05 -8.79
CA GLN A 85 -22.37 -20.91 -9.97
C GLN A 85 -21.93 -22.35 -9.62
N ASP A 86 -20.99 -22.50 -8.68
CA ASP A 86 -20.54 -23.81 -8.20
C ASP A 86 -21.66 -24.57 -7.48
N HIS A 87 -22.53 -23.86 -6.73
CA HIS A 87 -23.73 -24.45 -6.12
C HIS A 87 -24.79 -24.84 -7.17
N GLU A 88 -25.06 -23.96 -8.14
CA GLU A 88 -26.04 -24.22 -9.21
C GLU A 88 -25.59 -25.34 -10.17
N ALA A 89 -24.28 -25.57 -10.32
CA ALA A 89 -23.74 -26.66 -11.14
C ALA A 89 -23.63 -28.00 -10.39
N ALA A 90 -23.78 -27.99 -9.06
CA ALA A 90 -23.73 -29.17 -8.20
C ALA A 90 -25.12 -29.75 -7.87
N GLU A 91 -26.20 -29.00 -8.16
CA GLU A 91 -27.60 -29.46 -8.13
C GLU A 91 -28.05 -29.99 -9.50
#